data_AF-A0A0N1LPN4-F1
#
_entry.id   AF-A0A0N1LPN4-F1
#
_cell.length_a   1.000
_cell.length_b   1.000
_cell.length_c   1.000
_cell.angle_alpha   90.00
_cell.angle_beta   90.00
_cell.angle_gamma   90.00
#
_symmetry.space_group_name_H-M   'P 1'
#
loop_
_entity.id
_entity.type
_entity.pdbx_description
1 polymer ?
#
loop_
_entity_poly.entity_id
_entity_poly.type
_entity_poly.pdbx_seq_one_letter_code
_entity_poly.pdbx_strand_id
1 'polypeptide(L)'
;MTMDRRTALAGMGLGAVALASPVAGARRKAGVALDVASAEGRLRTFIMMRGALDEGLITGWVSARYYGVVEDRMDPLFAVVSAVFSRYTQVADGFAVVNFELAWFTDPETGKALETFRNPYTNQDCKVPAGGLPPSKFRFGRDLSFHLGRDVPGLQMEHDVLPFDVRGDDVWVTERSRTAMTFPGAARPFRYSESNTFHAKKSDLERPGATRVTSEVSFTNVCSWRPWMQMGDRPGHLTAIGIGRQNATMDSLPPAWIEATAAKRPEVLKDPAAILAL
;
A
#
# COMPACT_ATOMS: atom_id res chain seq x y z
N MET A 1 18.68 44.75 81.11
CA MET A 1 17.51 44.47 81.98
C MET A 1 16.51 43.78 81.07
N THR A 2 16.03 42.55 81.23
CA THR A 2 16.12 41.47 82.23
C THR A 2 15.35 40.31 81.58
N MET A 3 15.72 39.05 81.86
CA MET A 3 14.93 37.84 81.52
C MET A 3 13.50 37.97 82.11
N ASP A 4 12.45 37.26 81.69
CA ASP A 4 12.32 35.82 81.83
C ASP A 4 10.96 35.31 81.26
N ARG A 5 10.87 33.99 81.24
CA ARG A 5 9.94 33.02 80.65
C ARG A 5 8.54 32.96 81.31
N ARG A 6 7.65 32.30 80.54
CA ARG A 6 6.42 31.53 80.90
C ARG A 6 5.09 32.29 80.97
N THR A 7 4.30 32.16 79.90
CA THR A 7 2.92 31.65 80.01
C THR A 7 2.49 30.97 78.71
N ALA A 8 1.83 29.84 78.85
CA ALA A 8 1.47 28.90 77.81
C ALA A 8 0.06 29.16 77.22
N LEU A 9 -0.14 28.62 76.01
CA LEU A 9 -1.39 28.15 75.40
C LEU A 9 -2.47 29.19 75.02
N ALA A 10 -2.64 29.40 73.71
CA ALA A 10 -3.79 28.93 72.91
C ALA A 10 -3.93 29.76 71.63
N GLY A 11 -4.06 29.12 70.46
CA GLY A 11 -4.52 29.83 69.26
C GLY A 11 -4.06 29.27 67.91
N MET A 12 -4.68 28.16 67.50
CA MET A 12 -5.04 27.81 66.12
C MET A 12 -3.91 27.76 65.06
N GLY A 13 -3.51 26.53 64.74
CA GLY A 13 -2.78 26.22 63.52
C GLY A 13 -3.64 26.41 62.27
N LEU A 14 -3.02 26.92 61.22
CA LEU A 14 -3.44 26.72 59.84
C LEU A 14 -2.37 25.87 59.17
N GLY A 15 -2.68 24.59 59.00
CA GLY A 15 -1.87 23.67 58.22
C GLY A 15 -1.81 24.12 56.77
N ALA A 16 -0.61 24.29 56.24
CA ALA A 16 -0.39 24.40 54.82
C ALA A 16 -0.75 23.06 54.17
N VAL A 17 -1.95 22.96 53.59
CA VAL A 17 -2.31 21.86 52.70
C VAL A 17 -1.54 22.08 51.42
N ALA A 18 -0.42 21.36 51.26
CA ALA A 18 0.20 21.19 49.95
C ALA A 18 -0.77 20.40 49.07
N LEU A 19 -1.46 21.11 48.17
CA LEU A 19 -2.25 20.50 47.10
C LEU A 19 -1.26 19.80 46.15
N ALA A 20 -0.98 18.54 46.42
CA ALA A 20 -0.37 17.66 45.44
C ALA A 20 -1.36 17.48 44.28
N SER A 21 -1.12 18.19 43.18
CA SER A 21 -1.85 17.93 41.94
C SER A 21 -1.63 16.46 41.54
N PRO A 22 -2.68 15.69 41.25
CA PRO A 22 -2.49 14.35 40.72
C PRO A 22 -1.88 14.52 39.34
N VAL A 23 -0.61 14.15 39.20
CA VAL A 23 -0.04 13.87 37.88
C VAL A 23 -0.83 12.67 37.37
N ALA A 24 -1.83 12.95 36.54
CA ALA A 24 -2.55 11.92 35.80
C ALA A 24 -1.53 11.22 34.91
N GLY A 25 -0.95 10.14 35.42
CA GLY A 25 -0.07 9.27 34.65
C GLY A 25 -0.88 8.76 33.47
N ALA A 26 -0.60 9.28 32.28
CA ALA A 26 -1.18 8.77 31.05
C ALA A 26 -0.89 7.26 31.00
N ARG A 27 -1.93 6.42 31.17
CA ARG A 27 -1.81 4.98 30.94
C ARG A 27 -1.32 4.81 29.51
N ARG A 28 -0.05 4.42 29.34
CA ARG A 28 0.45 3.98 28.04
C ARG A 28 -0.44 2.82 27.61
N LYS A 29 -1.08 2.94 26.43
CA LYS A 29 -1.83 1.82 25.86
C LYS A 29 -0.88 0.62 25.82
N ALA A 30 -1.36 -0.56 26.18
CA ALA A 30 -0.58 -1.77 25.99
C ALA A 30 -0.43 -2.04 24.48
N GLY A 31 0.68 -2.66 24.09
CA GLY A 31 0.83 -3.21 22.74
C GLY A 31 -0.15 -4.35 22.52
N VAL A 32 -0.42 -4.69 21.25
CA VAL A 32 -1.19 -5.88 20.87
C VAL A 32 -0.19 -6.89 20.35
N ALA A 33 -0.08 -8.06 21.00
CA ALA A 33 0.83 -9.11 20.53
C ALA A 33 0.46 -9.58 19.13
N LEU A 34 1.46 -9.90 18.32
CA LEU A 34 1.29 -10.43 16.97
C LEU A 34 0.58 -11.78 17.06
N ASP A 35 -0.55 -11.89 16.38
CA ASP A 35 -1.29 -13.13 16.22
C ASP A 35 -1.46 -13.40 14.72
N VAL A 36 -0.71 -14.36 14.19
CA VAL A 36 -0.84 -14.84 12.81
C VAL A 36 -1.48 -16.22 12.74
N ALA A 37 -1.99 -16.74 13.86
CA ALA A 37 -2.65 -18.04 13.94
C ALA A 37 -4.17 -17.92 13.82
N SER A 38 -4.77 -16.89 14.44
CA SER A 38 -6.21 -16.66 14.33
C SER A 38 -6.59 -15.92 13.04
N ALA A 39 -7.85 -16.08 12.59
CA ALA A 39 -8.35 -15.33 11.45
C ALA A 39 -8.34 -13.80 11.70
N GLU A 40 -8.71 -13.38 12.91
CA GLU A 40 -8.76 -11.96 13.29
C GLU A 40 -7.36 -11.34 13.35
N GLY A 41 -6.41 -12.06 13.95
CA GLY A 41 -5.02 -11.62 14.03
C GLY A 41 -4.37 -11.52 12.64
N ARG A 42 -4.62 -12.49 11.75
CA ARG A 42 -4.14 -12.45 10.36
C ARG A 42 -4.74 -11.29 9.58
N LEU A 43 -6.05 -11.06 9.67
CA LEU A 43 -6.69 -9.89 9.07
C LEU A 43 -6.07 -8.61 9.59
N ARG A 44 -5.98 -8.45 10.91
CA ARG A 44 -5.40 -7.27 11.55
C ARG A 44 -3.99 -7.00 11.02
N THR A 45 -3.13 -8.02 11.04
CA THR A 45 -1.73 -7.91 10.63
C THR A 45 -1.63 -7.56 9.15
N PHE A 46 -2.40 -8.23 8.29
CA PHE A 46 -2.44 -7.94 6.86
C PHE A 46 -2.87 -6.50 6.58
N ILE A 47 -3.95 -6.04 7.21
CA ILE A 47 -4.46 -4.67 7.03
C ILE A 47 -3.47 -3.64 7.57
N MET A 48 -2.77 -3.90 8.67
CA MET A 48 -1.72 -2.98 9.16
C MET A 48 -0.53 -2.85 8.18
N MET A 49 -0.18 -3.92 7.47
CA MET A 49 0.92 -3.93 6.50
C MET A 49 0.50 -3.35 5.13
N ARG A 50 -0.69 -3.71 4.65
CA ARG A 50 -1.22 -3.36 3.32
C ARG A 50 -1.94 -2.01 3.28
N GLY A 51 -2.53 -1.59 4.40
CA GLY A 51 -3.41 -0.42 4.52
C GLY A 51 -3.38 0.10 5.95
N ALA A 52 -4.56 0.37 6.53
CA ALA A 52 -4.67 0.80 7.91
C ALA A 52 -5.96 0.36 8.59
N LEU A 53 -5.91 0.29 9.92
CA LEU A 53 -7.05 0.03 10.78
C LEU A 53 -7.89 1.27 11.08
N ASP A 54 -7.38 2.46 10.73
CA ASP A 54 -8.08 3.74 10.79
C ASP A 54 -8.31 4.30 9.37
N GLU A 55 -9.06 5.38 9.27
CA GLU A 55 -9.50 5.94 7.97
C GLU A 55 -8.53 6.97 7.37
N GLY A 56 -7.31 7.08 7.90
CA GLY A 56 -6.31 8.00 7.37
C GLY A 56 -5.87 7.58 5.97
N LEU A 57 -5.50 8.55 5.13
CA LEU A 57 -5.01 8.29 3.77
C LEU A 57 -3.81 7.34 3.79
N ILE A 58 -3.83 6.34 2.92
CA ILE A 58 -2.69 5.46 2.64
C ILE A 58 -2.05 5.92 1.35
N THR A 59 -0.72 6.01 1.38
CA THR A 59 0.10 6.16 0.18
C THR A 59 0.95 4.91 0.03
N GLY A 60 0.92 4.30 -1.13
CA GLY A 60 1.82 3.24 -1.52
C GLY A 60 2.44 3.56 -2.88
N TRP A 61 3.55 2.92 -3.20
CA TRP A 61 4.19 3.06 -4.51
C TRP A 61 4.94 1.80 -4.90
N VAL A 62 5.09 1.60 -6.20
CA VAL A 62 5.95 0.57 -6.79
C VAL A 62 6.80 1.20 -7.88
N SER A 63 8.06 0.77 -7.95
CA SER A 63 8.99 1.05 -9.04
C SER A 63 9.49 -0.28 -9.57
N ALA A 64 9.14 -0.61 -10.81
CA ALA A 64 9.40 -1.90 -11.44
C ALA A 64 10.05 -1.78 -12.80
N ARG A 65 10.86 -2.77 -13.16
CA ARG A 65 11.40 -2.97 -14.51
C ARG A 65 10.60 -4.06 -15.21
N TYR A 66 10.14 -3.78 -16.42
CA TYR A 66 9.45 -4.74 -17.26
C TYR A 66 10.41 -5.35 -18.27
N TYR A 67 10.22 -6.65 -18.45
CA TYR A 67 10.97 -7.47 -19.37
C TYR A 67 10.01 -8.22 -20.27
N GLY A 68 10.39 -8.39 -21.53
CA GLY A 68 9.74 -9.35 -22.41
C GLY A 68 10.40 -10.72 -22.22
N VAL A 69 9.56 -11.73 -22.03
CA VAL A 69 10.00 -13.12 -21.88
C VAL A 69 9.58 -13.90 -23.11
N VAL A 70 10.58 -14.36 -23.87
CA VAL A 70 10.41 -15.24 -25.02
C VAL A 70 11.30 -16.45 -24.79
N GLU A 71 10.69 -17.64 -24.82
CA GLU A 71 11.36 -18.88 -24.45
C GLU A 71 11.97 -18.79 -23.04
N ASP A 72 13.28 -18.90 -22.89
CA ASP A 72 14.04 -18.86 -21.64
C ASP A 72 14.80 -17.54 -21.43
N ARG A 73 14.53 -16.53 -22.27
CA ARG A 73 15.19 -15.22 -22.20
C ARG A 73 14.29 -14.13 -21.67
N MET A 74 14.88 -13.24 -20.87
CA MET A 74 14.23 -12.09 -20.27
C MET A 74 14.96 -10.81 -20.72
N ASP A 75 14.38 -10.07 -21.67
CA ASP A 75 14.99 -8.88 -22.26
C ASP A 75 14.34 -7.59 -21.71
N PRO A 76 15.11 -6.57 -21.29
CA PRO A 76 14.57 -5.34 -20.71
C PRO A 76 13.81 -4.50 -21.74
N LEU A 77 12.70 -3.87 -21.32
CA LEU A 77 11.86 -3.05 -22.19
C LEU A 77 11.73 -1.61 -21.67
N PHE A 78 10.96 -1.42 -20.62
CA PHE A 78 10.66 -0.12 -20.03
C PHE A 78 10.51 -0.28 -18.51
N ALA A 79 10.47 0.84 -17.79
CA ALA A 79 10.13 0.85 -16.38
C ALA A 79 8.66 1.24 -16.17
N VAL A 80 8.09 0.88 -15.03
CA VAL A 80 6.80 1.37 -14.55
C VAL A 80 6.98 1.89 -13.15
N VAL A 81 6.56 3.13 -12.92
CA VAL A 81 6.46 3.73 -11.59
C VAL A 81 4.99 4.01 -11.31
N SER A 82 4.49 3.62 -10.15
CA SER A 82 3.12 3.88 -9.74
C SER A 82 3.03 4.43 -8.32
N ALA A 83 1.95 5.15 -8.06
CA ALA A 83 1.50 5.49 -6.72
C ALA A 83 0.05 5.07 -6.57
N VAL A 84 -0.24 4.57 -5.37
CA VAL A 84 -1.55 4.10 -4.95
C VAL A 84 -1.98 4.93 -3.76
N PHE A 85 -3.18 5.48 -3.83
CA PHE A 85 -3.84 6.17 -2.73
C PHE A 85 -5.07 5.37 -2.32
N SER A 86 -5.24 5.12 -1.03
CA SER A 86 -6.40 4.37 -0.56
C SER A 86 -6.88 4.79 0.82
N ARG A 87 -8.13 4.43 1.13
CA ARG A 87 -8.75 4.56 2.46
C ARG A 87 -9.43 3.25 2.81
N TYR A 88 -9.23 2.82 4.05
CA TYR A 88 -9.81 1.62 4.62
C TYR A 88 -10.85 2.05 5.66
N THR A 89 -12.04 1.44 5.59
CA THR A 89 -13.11 1.63 6.56
C THR A 89 -13.47 0.27 7.12
N GLN A 90 -13.42 0.13 8.45
CA GLN A 90 -13.84 -1.09 9.12
C GLN A 90 -15.34 -1.31 8.91
N VAL A 91 -15.70 -2.53 8.52
CA VAL A 91 -17.09 -2.99 8.39
C VAL A 91 -17.30 -4.24 9.24
N ALA A 92 -18.54 -4.70 9.36
CA ALA A 92 -18.91 -5.82 10.24
C ALA A 92 -18.05 -7.08 10.04
N ASP A 93 -17.66 -7.37 8.79
CA ASP A 93 -16.89 -8.56 8.41
C ASP A 93 -15.66 -8.18 7.56
N GLY A 94 -14.81 -7.30 8.11
CA GLY A 94 -13.52 -6.94 7.52
C GLY A 94 -13.39 -5.46 7.18
N PHE A 95 -12.85 -5.14 6.00
CA PHE A 95 -12.54 -3.76 5.61
C PHE A 95 -13.01 -3.45 4.20
N ALA A 96 -13.80 -2.40 4.05
CA ALA A 96 -14.10 -1.78 2.76
C ALA A 96 -12.95 -0.84 2.37
N VAL A 97 -12.59 -0.82 1.09
CA VAL A 97 -11.47 -0.05 0.57
C VAL A 97 -11.92 0.75 -0.64
N VAL A 98 -11.55 2.03 -0.65
CA VAL A 98 -11.55 2.87 -1.86
C VAL A 98 -10.10 3.11 -2.25
N ASN A 99 -9.78 2.88 -3.51
CA ASN A 99 -8.41 2.85 -4.02
C ASN A 99 -8.31 3.60 -5.35
N PHE A 100 -7.25 4.36 -5.53
CA PHE A 100 -6.87 4.98 -6.80
C PHE A 100 -5.40 4.69 -7.09
N GLU A 101 -5.11 4.19 -8.29
CA GLU A 101 -3.75 4.00 -8.77
C GLU A 101 -3.50 4.86 -10.02
N LEU A 102 -2.33 5.50 -10.04
CA LEU A 102 -1.79 6.12 -11.24
C LEU A 102 -0.39 5.56 -11.48
N ALA A 103 -0.16 5.07 -12.71
CA ALA A 103 1.12 4.51 -13.13
C ALA A 103 1.60 5.18 -14.42
N TRP A 104 2.92 5.30 -14.54
CA TRP A 104 3.61 5.81 -15.72
C TRP A 104 4.59 4.77 -16.24
N PHE A 105 4.50 4.48 -17.53
CA PHE A 105 5.58 3.82 -18.25
C PHE A 105 6.70 4.84 -18.46
N THR A 106 7.93 4.47 -18.13
CA THR A 106 9.07 5.37 -18.13
C THR A 106 10.24 4.75 -18.86
N ASP A 107 11.07 5.60 -19.43
CA ASP A 107 12.38 5.22 -19.93
C ASP A 107 13.22 4.66 -18.77
N PRO A 108 13.82 3.47 -18.94
CA PRO A 108 14.51 2.80 -17.85
C PRO A 108 15.75 3.54 -17.34
N GLU A 109 16.40 4.36 -18.17
CA GLU A 109 17.66 5.01 -17.79
C GLU A 109 17.41 6.42 -17.24
N THR A 110 16.56 7.17 -17.92
CA THR A 110 16.30 8.58 -17.64
C THR A 110 15.11 8.79 -16.70
N GLY A 111 14.23 7.81 -16.54
CA GLY A 111 13.01 7.92 -15.74
C GLY A 111 11.90 8.76 -16.38
N LYS A 112 12.11 9.29 -17.60
CA LYS A 112 11.12 10.13 -18.28
C LYS A 112 9.90 9.33 -18.69
N ALA A 113 8.70 9.86 -18.44
CA ALA A 113 7.47 9.22 -18.89
C ALA A 113 7.45 9.09 -20.42
N LEU A 114 7.14 7.89 -20.90
CA LEU A 114 7.11 7.58 -22.32
C LEU A 114 5.77 8.00 -22.92
N GLU A 115 5.83 8.69 -24.06
CA GLU A 115 4.67 8.89 -24.94
C GLU A 115 4.63 7.85 -26.06
N THR A 116 5.81 7.42 -26.50
CA THR A 116 6.02 6.41 -27.52
C THR A 116 7.09 5.44 -27.05
N PHE A 117 6.89 4.15 -27.34
CA PHE A 117 7.82 3.08 -27.05
C PHE A 117 8.26 2.41 -28.35
N ARG A 118 9.56 2.38 -28.60
CA ARG A 118 10.16 1.65 -29.71
C ARG A 118 10.19 0.16 -29.36
N ASN A 119 9.27 -0.62 -29.91
CA ASN A 119 9.17 -2.04 -29.57
C ASN A 119 10.31 -2.85 -30.25
N PRO A 120 11.23 -3.47 -29.48
CA PRO A 120 12.38 -4.19 -30.05
C PRO A 120 11.98 -5.48 -30.78
N TYR A 121 10.79 -6.03 -30.53
CA TYR A 121 10.31 -7.26 -31.18
C TYR A 121 9.65 -7.02 -32.53
N THR A 122 9.11 -5.82 -32.75
CA THR A 122 8.36 -5.48 -33.97
C THR A 122 9.01 -4.36 -34.77
N ASN A 123 9.98 -3.64 -34.20
CA ASN A 123 10.54 -2.42 -34.79
C ASN A 123 9.45 -1.39 -35.15
N GLN A 124 8.40 -1.32 -34.33
CA GLN A 124 7.32 -0.34 -34.46
C GLN A 124 7.33 0.63 -33.29
N ASP A 125 6.80 1.82 -33.55
CA ASP A 125 6.61 2.86 -32.54
C ASP A 125 5.20 2.73 -31.97
N CYS A 126 5.11 2.32 -30.71
CA CYS A 126 3.86 2.06 -30.03
C CYS A 126 3.47 3.25 -29.14
N LYS A 127 2.27 3.80 -29.32
CA LYS A 127 1.74 4.85 -28.45
C LYS A 127 1.47 4.28 -27.06
N VAL A 128 2.05 4.90 -26.05
CA VAL A 128 1.90 4.50 -24.65
C VAL A 128 0.61 5.09 -24.07
N PRO A 129 -0.26 4.29 -23.43
CA PRO A 129 -1.45 4.82 -22.77
C PRO A 129 -1.09 5.74 -21.61
N ALA A 130 -1.89 6.80 -21.43
CA ALA A 130 -1.83 7.71 -20.29
C ALA A 130 -3.21 7.83 -19.65
N GLY A 131 -3.27 8.21 -18.37
CA GLY A 131 -4.51 8.67 -17.74
C GLY A 131 -5.01 7.86 -16.53
N GLY A 132 -4.36 6.75 -16.17
CA GLY A 132 -4.81 5.91 -15.05
C GLY A 132 -6.25 5.40 -15.23
N LEU A 133 -6.79 4.77 -14.18
CA LEU A 133 -8.20 4.38 -14.14
C LEU A 133 -8.93 5.19 -13.05
N PRO A 134 -10.25 5.37 -13.14
CA PRO A 134 -11.04 5.91 -12.03
C PRO A 134 -10.84 5.08 -10.75
N PRO A 135 -11.00 5.68 -9.57
CA PRO A 135 -10.93 4.95 -8.32
C PRO A 135 -11.88 3.73 -8.29
N SER A 136 -11.42 2.67 -7.64
CA SER A 136 -12.12 1.40 -7.50
C SER A 136 -12.46 1.13 -6.04
N LYS A 137 -13.50 0.31 -5.83
CA LYS A 137 -13.93 -0.15 -4.51
C LYS A 137 -13.79 -1.66 -4.42
N PHE A 138 -13.32 -2.16 -3.29
CA PHE A 138 -13.24 -3.58 -2.98
C PHE A 138 -13.32 -3.80 -1.46
N ARG A 139 -13.40 -5.04 -1.02
CA ARG A 139 -13.48 -5.43 0.40
C ARG A 139 -12.58 -6.62 0.69
N PHE A 140 -11.90 -6.58 1.83
CA PHE A 140 -11.30 -7.76 2.45
C PHE A 140 -12.23 -8.32 3.53
N GLY A 141 -12.55 -9.62 3.46
CA GLY A 141 -13.29 -10.35 4.48
C GLY A 141 -12.43 -10.80 5.66
N ARG A 142 -13.05 -11.31 6.73
CA ARG A 142 -12.33 -11.80 7.93
C ARG A 142 -11.33 -12.91 7.65
N ASP A 143 -11.57 -13.71 6.63
CA ASP A 143 -10.72 -14.80 6.17
C ASP A 143 -9.69 -14.36 5.12
N LEU A 144 -9.47 -13.05 4.94
CA LEU A 144 -8.64 -12.44 3.89
C LEU A 144 -9.19 -12.60 2.46
N SER A 145 -10.43 -13.05 2.29
CA SER A 145 -11.08 -13.09 0.98
C SER A 145 -11.23 -11.70 0.38
N PHE A 146 -10.96 -11.56 -0.92
CA PHE A 146 -11.07 -10.30 -1.65
C PHE A 146 -12.36 -10.28 -2.49
N HIS A 147 -13.11 -9.18 -2.38
CA HIS A 147 -14.39 -8.98 -3.07
C HIS A 147 -14.38 -7.64 -3.80
N LEU A 148 -14.63 -7.64 -5.11
CA LEU A 148 -14.82 -6.39 -5.84
C LEU A 148 -16.12 -5.71 -5.41
N GLY A 149 -16.12 -4.38 -5.38
CA GLY A 149 -17.33 -3.60 -5.05
C GLY A 149 -18.39 -3.61 -6.16
N ARG A 150 -18.05 -4.12 -7.34
CA ARG A 150 -18.98 -4.33 -8.47
C ARG A 150 -18.48 -5.46 -9.36
N ASP A 151 -19.41 -6.13 -10.01
CA ASP A 151 -19.08 -7.08 -11.07
C ASP A 151 -18.51 -6.33 -12.28
N VAL A 152 -17.43 -6.89 -12.85
CA VAL A 152 -16.82 -6.40 -14.07
C VAL A 152 -17.05 -7.47 -15.15
N PRO A 153 -17.93 -7.22 -16.14
CA PRO A 153 -18.20 -8.19 -17.20
C PRO A 153 -16.92 -8.62 -17.91
N GLY A 154 -16.74 -9.94 -18.05
CA GLY A 154 -15.57 -10.52 -18.70
C GLY A 154 -14.32 -10.64 -17.82
N LEU A 155 -14.36 -10.18 -16.57
CA LEU A 155 -13.28 -10.37 -15.60
C LEU A 155 -13.45 -11.69 -14.85
N GLN A 156 -12.42 -12.53 -14.93
CA GLN A 156 -12.18 -13.61 -13.99
C GLN A 156 -11.04 -13.19 -13.08
N MET A 157 -11.17 -13.46 -11.78
CA MET A 157 -10.16 -13.09 -10.80
C MET A 157 -10.07 -14.16 -9.71
N GLU A 158 -8.85 -14.55 -9.42
CA GLU A 158 -8.47 -15.28 -8.22
C GLU A 158 -7.59 -14.38 -7.37
N HIS A 159 -7.76 -14.48 -6.06
CA HIS A 159 -6.97 -13.74 -5.08
C HIS A 159 -6.68 -14.65 -3.89
N ASP A 160 -5.46 -14.57 -3.37
CA ASP A 160 -5.07 -15.25 -2.15
C ASP A 160 -4.01 -14.48 -1.39
N VAL A 161 -4.06 -14.61 -0.07
CA VAL A 161 -3.01 -14.15 0.84
C VAL A 161 -2.34 -15.39 1.43
N LEU A 162 -1.03 -15.53 1.20
CA LEU A 162 -0.25 -16.66 1.68
C LEU A 162 -0.08 -16.61 3.21
N PRO A 163 0.25 -17.74 3.86
CA PRO A 163 0.61 -17.74 5.27
C PRO A 163 1.73 -16.75 5.60
N PHE A 164 1.63 -16.10 6.75
CA PHE A 164 2.68 -15.21 7.25
C PHE A 164 3.94 -15.99 7.56
N ASP A 165 5.09 -15.46 7.16
CA ASP A 165 6.42 -15.94 7.58
C ASP A 165 6.93 -14.98 8.66
N VAL A 166 7.22 -15.50 9.86
CA VAL A 166 7.68 -14.72 11.00
C VAL A 166 9.03 -15.26 11.46
N ARG A 167 10.06 -14.43 11.41
CA ARG A 167 11.43 -14.80 11.81
C ARG A 167 12.01 -13.73 12.70
N GLY A 168 12.04 -14.01 14.01
CA GLY A 168 12.47 -13.03 14.99
C GLY A 168 11.58 -11.80 14.96
N ASP A 169 12.15 -10.65 14.61
CA ASP A 169 11.46 -9.37 14.54
C ASP A 169 10.96 -9.03 13.12
N ASP A 170 11.08 -9.94 12.16
CA ASP A 170 10.64 -9.73 10.80
C ASP A 170 9.37 -10.52 10.46
N VAL A 171 8.43 -9.86 9.79
CA VAL A 171 7.15 -10.42 9.35
C VAL A 171 6.99 -10.19 7.86
N TRP A 172 6.71 -11.26 7.11
CA TRP A 172 6.39 -11.22 5.68
C TRP A 172 5.01 -11.81 5.41
N VAL A 173 4.34 -11.25 4.41
CA VAL A 173 3.11 -11.82 3.84
C VAL A 173 3.02 -11.50 2.35
N THR A 174 2.63 -12.48 1.55
CA THR A 174 2.46 -12.30 0.10
C THR A 174 0.98 -12.30 -0.26
N GLU A 175 0.54 -11.21 -0.89
CA GLU A 175 -0.74 -11.11 -1.59
C GLU A 175 -0.53 -11.45 -3.06
N ARG A 176 -1.40 -12.28 -3.64
CA ARG A 176 -1.37 -12.61 -5.07
C ARG A 176 -2.72 -12.41 -5.69
N SER A 177 -2.71 -11.94 -6.94
CA SER A 177 -3.90 -11.89 -7.77
C SER A 177 -3.60 -12.51 -9.14
N ARG A 178 -4.60 -13.15 -9.74
CA ARG A 178 -4.54 -13.71 -11.10
C ARG A 178 -5.83 -13.34 -11.79
N THR A 179 -5.72 -12.55 -12.84
CA THR A 179 -6.88 -12.04 -13.59
C THR A 179 -6.84 -12.52 -15.03
N ALA A 180 -8.02 -12.70 -15.60
CA ALA A 180 -8.23 -12.85 -17.03
C ALA A 180 -9.38 -11.94 -17.45
N MET A 181 -9.09 -10.95 -18.27
CA MET A 181 -10.07 -10.00 -18.79
C MET A 181 -10.37 -10.31 -20.25
N THR A 182 -11.65 -10.56 -20.55
CA THR A 182 -12.13 -10.71 -21.93
C THR A 182 -12.85 -9.44 -22.35
N PHE A 183 -12.45 -8.88 -23.47
CA PHE A 183 -13.08 -7.71 -24.08
C PHE A 183 -13.63 -8.08 -25.46
N PRO A 184 -14.68 -7.38 -25.96
CA PRO A 184 -15.23 -7.63 -27.29
C PRO A 184 -14.16 -7.59 -28.37
N GLY A 185 -14.10 -8.63 -29.21
CA GLY A 185 -13.11 -8.76 -30.28
C GLY A 185 -11.74 -9.30 -29.85
N ALA A 186 -11.51 -9.60 -28.57
CA ALA A 186 -10.30 -10.27 -28.13
C ALA A 186 -10.28 -11.75 -28.56
N ALA A 187 -9.24 -12.18 -29.27
CA ALA A 187 -9.06 -13.60 -29.60
C ALA A 187 -8.79 -14.46 -28.35
N ARG A 188 -8.13 -13.88 -27.33
CA ARG A 188 -7.79 -14.53 -26.06
C ARG A 188 -7.94 -13.53 -24.90
N PRO A 189 -8.27 -13.98 -23.68
CA PRO A 189 -8.29 -13.09 -22.52
C PRO A 189 -6.92 -12.46 -22.26
N PHE A 190 -6.89 -11.18 -21.90
CA PHE A 190 -5.69 -10.54 -21.37
C PHE A 190 -5.49 -11.03 -19.92
N ARG A 191 -4.36 -11.68 -19.66
CA ARG A 191 -4.05 -12.21 -18.33
C ARG A 191 -3.05 -11.32 -17.62
N TYR A 192 -3.29 -11.10 -16.34
CA TYR A 192 -2.39 -10.35 -15.48
C TYR A 192 -2.36 -11.01 -14.10
N SER A 193 -1.19 -11.52 -13.74
CA SER A 193 -0.94 -12.18 -12.46
C SER A 193 0.16 -11.42 -11.74
N GLU A 194 -0.05 -11.06 -10.48
CA GLU A 194 0.94 -10.34 -9.69
C GLU A 194 1.09 -10.92 -8.29
N SER A 195 2.23 -10.63 -7.68
CA SER A 195 2.57 -10.98 -6.31
C SER A 195 3.23 -9.78 -5.64
N ASN A 196 2.67 -9.39 -4.50
CA ASN A 196 3.20 -8.35 -3.64
C ASN A 196 3.57 -9.00 -2.31
N THR A 197 4.87 -9.05 -2.01
CA THR A 197 5.35 -9.48 -0.69
C THR A 197 5.61 -8.26 0.17
N PHE A 198 4.82 -8.09 1.23
CA PHE A 198 4.99 -7.05 2.22
C PHE A 198 5.94 -7.53 3.32
N HIS A 199 6.79 -6.62 3.79
CA HIS A 199 7.72 -6.84 4.90
C HIS A 199 7.62 -5.71 5.91
N ALA A 200 7.47 -6.05 7.19
CA ALA A 200 7.48 -5.09 8.30
C ALA A 200 8.12 -5.70 9.55
N LYS A 201 8.43 -4.86 10.53
CA LYS A 201 8.92 -5.31 11.84
C LYS A 201 7.77 -5.73 12.76
N LYS A 202 7.95 -6.86 13.44
CA LYS A 202 7.02 -7.32 14.48
C LYS A 202 6.87 -6.28 15.57
N SER A 203 7.97 -5.67 16.03
CA SER A 203 7.94 -4.61 17.05
C SER A 203 7.06 -3.42 16.65
N ASP A 204 6.99 -3.08 15.36
CA ASP A 204 6.16 -1.98 14.87
C ASP A 204 4.68 -2.35 14.83
N LEU A 205 4.38 -3.61 14.46
CA LEU A 205 3.03 -4.17 14.47
C LEU A 205 2.47 -4.28 15.90
N GLU A 206 3.32 -4.58 16.87
CA GLU A 206 2.94 -4.72 18.29
C GLU A 206 2.95 -3.40 19.06
N ARG A 207 3.46 -2.31 18.45
CA ARG A 207 3.61 -1.01 19.11
C ARG A 207 2.27 -0.48 19.65
N PRO A 208 2.22 0.00 20.91
CA PRO A 208 1.04 0.64 21.49
C PRO A 208 0.33 1.64 20.58
N GLY A 209 -0.93 1.35 20.27
CA GLY A 209 -1.77 2.24 19.46
C GLY A 209 -1.44 2.25 17.97
N ALA A 210 -0.58 1.36 17.46
CA ALA A 210 -0.34 1.23 16.04
C ALA A 210 -1.63 0.82 15.30
N THR A 211 -1.99 1.62 14.30
CA THR A 211 -3.10 1.38 13.38
C THR A 211 -2.62 0.92 11.99
N ARG A 212 -1.33 1.10 11.70
CA ARG A 212 -0.66 0.77 10.44
C ARG A 212 0.85 0.75 10.66
N VAL A 213 1.58 0.12 9.74
CA VAL A 213 3.06 0.14 9.69
C VAL A 213 3.53 0.38 8.26
N THR A 214 4.64 1.10 8.11
CA THR A 214 5.33 1.15 6.81
C THR A 214 5.83 -0.24 6.47
N SER A 215 5.49 -0.73 5.28
CA SER A 215 5.94 -2.03 4.81
C SER A 215 6.74 -1.87 3.52
N GLU A 216 7.90 -2.51 3.45
CA GLU A 216 8.62 -2.66 2.18
C GLU A 216 7.88 -3.68 1.30
N VAL A 217 7.91 -3.49 -0.01
CA VAL A 217 7.22 -4.34 -0.98
C VAL A 217 8.23 -4.90 -1.97
N SER A 218 8.24 -6.23 -2.13
CA SER A 218 8.81 -6.88 -3.30
C SER A 218 7.67 -7.19 -4.27
N PHE A 219 7.77 -6.67 -5.50
CA PHE A 219 6.75 -6.80 -6.52
C PHE A 219 7.25 -7.69 -7.66
N THR A 220 6.42 -8.65 -8.07
CA THR A 220 6.59 -9.34 -9.34
C THR A 220 5.26 -9.50 -10.07
N ASN A 221 5.31 -9.58 -11.39
CA ASN A 221 4.14 -9.97 -12.17
C ASN A 221 4.50 -10.86 -13.35
N VAL A 222 3.47 -11.48 -13.92
CA VAL A 222 3.48 -12.13 -15.21
C VAL A 222 2.19 -11.69 -15.90
N CYS A 223 2.30 -11.03 -17.05
CA CYS A 223 1.13 -10.61 -17.80
C CYS A 223 1.29 -10.83 -19.30
N SER A 224 0.17 -11.00 -20.00
CA SER A 224 0.17 -11.02 -21.46
C SER A 224 0.86 -9.78 -22.04
N TRP A 225 1.34 -9.88 -23.28
CA TRP A 225 1.74 -8.69 -24.04
C TRP A 225 0.64 -7.63 -23.94
N ARG A 226 1.02 -6.41 -23.57
CA ARG A 226 0.06 -5.33 -23.44
C ARG A 226 -0.53 -5.01 -24.83
N PRO A 227 -1.85 -4.79 -24.97
CA PRO A 227 -2.46 -4.57 -26.29
C PRO A 227 -1.81 -3.46 -27.11
N TRP A 228 -1.37 -2.38 -26.44
CA TRP A 228 -0.73 -1.24 -27.09
C TRP A 228 0.66 -1.53 -27.66
N MET A 229 1.30 -2.64 -27.26
CA MET A 229 2.61 -3.05 -27.81
C MET A 229 2.51 -3.68 -29.20
N GLN A 230 1.30 -3.91 -29.73
CA GLN A 230 1.08 -4.43 -31.09
C GLN A 230 1.80 -5.76 -31.38
N MET A 231 1.86 -6.65 -30.39
CA MET A 231 2.59 -7.92 -30.51
C MET A 231 1.86 -8.97 -31.36
N GLY A 232 0.57 -8.79 -31.66
CA GLY A 232 -0.23 -9.78 -32.36
C GLY A 232 -0.20 -11.13 -31.65
N ASP A 233 -0.01 -12.21 -32.41
CA ASP A 233 0.09 -13.58 -31.89
C ASP A 233 1.51 -14.02 -31.53
N ARG A 234 2.47 -13.09 -31.44
CA ARG A 234 3.86 -13.43 -31.10
C ARG A 234 3.92 -14.18 -29.76
N PRO A 235 4.73 -15.25 -29.67
CA PRO A 235 4.91 -15.98 -28.42
C PRO A 235 5.55 -15.10 -27.36
N GLY A 236 5.39 -15.50 -26.10
CA GLY A 236 5.95 -14.81 -24.95
C GLY A 236 4.94 -13.99 -24.16
N HIS A 237 5.46 -13.27 -23.18
CA HIS A 237 4.71 -12.47 -22.22
C HIS A 237 5.61 -11.42 -21.58
N LEU A 238 5.06 -10.63 -20.66
CA LEU A 238 5.80 -9.70 -19.85
C LEU A 238 5.98 -10.25 -18.43
N THR A 239 7.14 -10.00 -17.85
CA THR A 239 7.35 -10.09 -16.40
C THR A 239 7.89 -8.77 -15.90
N ALA A 240 7.65 -8.48 -14.64
CA ALA A 240 8.19 -7.32 -13.97
C ALA A 240 8.81 -7.72 -12.64
N ILE A 241 9.88 -7.02 -12.29
CA ILE A 241 10.55 -7.13 -10.99
C ILE A 241 10.65 -5.71 -10.44
N GLY A 242 10.16 -5.50 -9.23
CA GLY A 242 10.11 -4.19 -8.63
C GLY A 242 10.19 -4.19 -7.12
N ILE A 243 10.36 -2.99 -6.61
CA ILE A 243 10.32 -2.68 -5.19
C ILE A 243 9.24 -1.63 -4.94
N GLY A 244 8.79 -1.53 -3.69
CA GLY A 244 7.77 -0.58 -3.33
C GLY A 244 7.68 -0.36 -1.84
N ARG A 245 6.72 0.47 -1.44
CA ARG A 245 6.32 0.65 -0.05
C ARG A 245 4.82 0.78 0.09
N GLN A 246 4.28 0.30 1.21
CA GLN A 246 2.94 0.63 1.71
C GLN A 246 3.06 1.50 2.95
N ASN A 247 2.02 2.30 3.23
CA ASN A 247 2.05 3.30 4.29
C ASN A 247 3.29 4.19 4.21
N ALA A 248 3.60 4.58 2.98
CA ALA A 248 4.71 5.42 2.60
C ALA A 248 4.39 6.89 2.91
N THR A 249 5.43 7.68 3.07
CA THR A 249 5.34 9.14 3.11
C THR A 249 5.41 9.71 1.70
N MET A 250 4.78 10.86 1.45
CA MET A 250 4.74 11.48 0.12
C MET A 250 6.12 11.80 -0.45
N ASP A 251 7.10 12.13 0.40
CA ASP A 251 8.49 12.38 0.03
C ASP A 251 9.25 11.12 -0.44
N SER A 252 8.73 9.93 -0.14
CA SER A 252 9.31 8.66 -0.57
C SER A 252 8.77 8.18 -1.94
N LEU A 253 7.84 8.90 -2.55
CA LEU A 253 7.31 8.57 -3.87
C LEU A 253 8.43 8.61 -4.94
N PRO A 254 8.37 7.75 -5.97
CA PRO A 254 9.38 7.73 -7.03
C PRO A 254 9.49 9.11 -7.71
N PRO A 255 10.69 9.72 -7.82
CA PRO A 255 10.86 11.04 -8.44
C PRO A 255 10.30 11.12 -9.86
N ALA A 256 10.50 10.05 -10.66
CA ALA A 256 9.94 9.92 -12.00
C ALA A 256 8.39 9.96 -12.01
N TRP A 257 7.76 9.39 -10.99
CA TRP A 257 6.30 9.45 -10.86
C TRP A 257 5.84 10.87 -10.50
N ILE A 258 6.54 11.55 -9.59
CA ILE A 258 6.25 12.95 -9.23
C ILE A 258 6.38 13.87 -10.45
N GLU A 259 7.48 13.78 -11.20
CA GLU A 259 7.73 14.59 -12.39
C GLU A 259 6.64 14.37 -13.45
N ALA A 260 6.36 13.12 -13.80
CA ALA A 260 5.35 12.78 -14.79
C ALA A 260 3.94 13.22 -14.36
N THR A 261 3.61 13.05 -13.08
CA THR A 261 2.30 13.42 -12.52
C THR A 261 2.14 14.94 -12.46
N ALA A 262 3.16 15.69 -12.06
CA ALA A 262 3.12 17.15 -12.08
C ALA A 262 2.87 17.70 -13.49
N ALA A 263 3.45 17.08 -14.51
CA ALA A 263 3.28 17.50 -15.90
C ALA A 263 1.91 17.11 -16.48
N LYS A 264 1.39 15.92 -16.17
CA LYS A 264 0.24 15.34 -16.89
C LYS A 264 -1.04 15.22 -16.07
N ARG A 265 -0.95 15.14 -14.74
CA ARG A 265 -2.07 14.94 -13.79
C ARG A 265 -1.84 15.70 -12.46
N PRO A 266 -1.57 17.03 -12.49
CA PRO A 266 -1.15 17.79 -11.31
C PRO A 266 -2.18 17.79 -10.18
N GLU A 267 -3.46 17.57 -10.48
CA GLU A 267 -4.51 17.48 -9.48
C GLU A 267 -4.32 16.32 -8.50
N VAL A 268 -3.62 15.25 -8.91
CA VAL A 268 -3.31 14.09 -8.06
C VAL A 268 -2.34 14.47 -6.93
N LEU A 269 -1.39 15.37 -7.20
CA LEU A 269 -0.44 15.84 -6.19
C LEU A 269 -1.06 16.87 -5.25
N LYS A 270 -2.09 17.58 -5.69
CA LYS A 270 -2.72 18.66 -4.93
C LYS A 270 -3.58 18.14 -3.79
N ASP A 271 -4.45 17.17 -4.07
CA ASP A 271 -5.34 16.58 -3.07
C ASP A 271 -5.66 15.11 -3.41
N PRO A 272 -4.75 14.18 -3.09
CA PRO A 272 -4.98 12.76 -3.34
C PRO A 272 -6.16 12.19 -2.53
N ALA A 273 -6.51 12.81 -1.41
CA ALA A 273 -7.64 12.37 -0.59
C ALA A 273 -8.99 12.70 -1.26
N ALA A 274 -9.11 13.86 -1.91
CA ALA A 274 -10.32 14.23 -2.66
C ALA A 274 -10.61 13.29 -3.83
N ILE A 275 -9.58 12.69 -4.44
CA ILE A 275 -9.77 11.70 -5.53
C ILE A 275 -10.53 10.47 -5.04
N LEU A 276 -10.42 10.14 -3.75
CA LEU A 276 -11.11 8.99 -3.17
C LEU A 276 -12.56 9.29 -2.77
N ALA A 277 -13.01 10.55 -2.88
CA ALA A 277 -14.40 10.93 -2.60
C ALA A 277 -15.31 10.60 -3.79
N LEU A 278 -15.62 9.31 -3.96
CA LEU A 278 -16.62 8.80 -4.92
C LEU A 278 -17.75 8.04 -4.21
#